data_AF-A0A1G0WQG9-F1
#
_entry.id   AF-A0A1G0WQG9-F1
#
_cell.length_a   1.000
_cell.length_b   1.000
_cell.length_c   1.000
_cell.angle_alpha   90.00
_cell.angle_beta   90.00
_cell.angle_gamma   90.00
#
_symmetry.space_group_name_H-M   'P 1'
#
loop_
_entity.id
_entity.type
_entity.pdbx_description
1 polymer ?
#
loop_
_entity_poly.entity_id
_entity_poly.type
_entity_poly.pdbx_seq_one_letter_code
_entity_poly.pdbx_strand_id
1 'polypeptide(L)' 'MEILIAILWYLQLLLPGVTYAQTDVELMLQANQPTIDMIQQDPMMTNQIMDDFNTNADDQTKKIIEEWEDPPPDPILD' A
#
# COMPACT_ATOMS: atom_id res chain seq x y z
N MET A 1 -0.11 -7.47 0.38
CA MET A 1 -0.19 -6.14 -0.26
C MET A 1 -0.82 -5.13 0.68
N GLU A 2 -1.99 -5.40 1.25
CA GLU A 2 -2.67 -4.53 2.23
C GLU A 2 -1.77 -4.04 3.38
N ILE A 3 -1.05 -4.95 4.06
CA ILE A 3 -0.09 -4.56 5.11
C ILE A 3 1.04 -3.65 4.61
N LEU A 4 1.49 -3.82 3.36
CA LEU A 4 2.56 -3.00 2.80
C LEU A 4 2.06 -1.57 2.53
N ILE A 5 0.83 -1.44 2.03
CA ILE A 5 0.18 -0.15 1.81
C ILE A 5 -0.08 0.55 3.16
N ALA A 6 -0.54 -0.19 4.17
CA ALA A 6 -0.69 0.34 5.53
C ALA A 6 0.63 0.82 6.13
N ILE A 7 1.73 0.09 5.91
CA ILE A 7 3.07 0.50 6.32
C ILE A 7 3.51 1.76 5.56
N LEU A 8 3.33 1.83 4.23
CA LEU A 8 3.67 3.03 3.46
C LEU A 8 2.85 4.26 3.89
N TRP A 9 1.57 4.08 4.19
CA TRP A 9 0.70 5.11 4.75
C TRP A 9 1.18 5.57 6.13
N TYR A 10 1.51 4.62 7.02
CA TYR A 10 2.07 4.90 8.34
C TYR A 10 3.39 5.69 8.26
N LEU A 11 4.23 5.36 7.28
CA LEU A 11 5.46 6.07 6.96
C LEU A 11 5.23 7.44 6.27
N GLN A 12 3.97 7.84 6.08
CA GLN A 12 3.55 9.07 5.40
C GLN A 12 4.03 9.18 3.95
N LEU A 13 4.26 8.03 3.30
CA LEU A 13 4.68 7.96 1.89
C LEU A 13 3.48 8.02 0.94
N LEU A 14 2.29 7.66 1.44
CA LEU A 14 1.02 7.78 0.73
C LEU A 14 0.22 8.95 1.31
N LEU A 15 0.00 9.97 0.49
CA LEU A 15 -0.75 11.16 0.87
C LEU A 15 -2.23 11.04 0.47
N PRO A 16 -3.15 11.48 1.34
CA PRO A 16 -4.57 11.60 1.00
C PRO A 16 -4.82 12.41 -0.28
N GLY A 17 -5.75 11.94 -1.11
CA GLY A 17 -6.15 12.62 -2.34
C GLY A 17 -5.16 12.51 -3.51
N VAL A 18 -4.10 11.70 -3.37
CA VAL A 18 -3.14 11.41 -4.43
C VAL A 18 -3.35 10.00 -4.96
N THR A 19 -3.49 9.89 -6.28
CA THR A 19 -3.49 8.59 -6.97
C THR A 19 -2.05 8.22 -7.30
N TYR A 20 -1.65 6.99 -6.95
CA TYR A 20 -0.32 6.46 -7.24
C TYR A 20 -0.43 5.37 -8.31
N ALA A 21 0.48 5.36 -9.27
CA ALA A 21 0.61 4.21 -10.16
C ALA A 21 1.20 3.04 -9.39
N GLN A 22 0.90 1.81 -9.84
CA GLN A 22 1.51 0.59 -9.29
C GLN A 22 3.04 0.69 -9.21
N THR A 23 3.66 1.19 -10.27
CA THR A 23 5.12 1.33 -10.37
C THR A 23 5.67 2.30 -9.33
N ASP A 24 4.94 3.36 -8.98
CA ASP A 24 5.36 4.31 -7.95
C ASP A 24 5.33 3.65 -6.57
N VAL A 25 4.27 2.88 -6.27
CA VAL A 25 4.15 2.13 -5.02
C VAL A 25 5.27 1.09 -4.93
N GLU A 26 5.54 0.35 -6.00
CA GLU A 26 6.63 -0.64 -6.05
C GLU A 26 8.00 -0.01 -5.80
N LEU A 27 8.26 1.16 -6.39
CA LEU A 27 9.50 1.92 -6.14
C LEU A 27 9.59 2.37 -4.68
N MET A 28 8.49 2.82 -4.07
CA MET A 28 8.45 3.19 -2.65
C MET A 28 8.70 1.99 -1.75
N LEU A 29 8.14 0.82 -2.08
CA LEU A 29 8.39 -0.42 -1.33
C LEU A 29 9.87 -0.79 -1.38
N GLN A 30 10.47 -0.81 -2.58
CA GLN A 30 11.88 -1.15 -2.75
C GLN A 30 12.80 -0.16 -2.03
N ALA A 31 12.51 1.14 -2.12
CA ALA A 31 13.31 2.18 -1.48
C ALA A 31 13.27 2.10 0.06
N ASN A 32 12.20 1.54 0.62
CA ASN A 32 11.97 1.47 2.07
C ASN A 32 12.01 0.04 2.62
N GLN A 33 12.48 -0.93 1.84
CA GLN A 33 12.48 -2.36 2.20
C GLN A 33 13.09 -2.64 3.59
N PRO A 34 14.25 -2.05 3.98
CA PRO A 34 14.83 -2.31 5.30
C PRO A 34 13.91 -1.90 6.47
N THR A 35 13.19 -0.78 6.31
CA THR A 35 12.25 -0.29 7.32
C THR A 35 10.98 -1.14 7.34
N ILE A 36 10.49 -1.55 6.17
CA ILE A 36 9.34 -2.46 6.05
C ILE A 36 9.65 -3.79 6.74
N ASP A 37 10.82 -4.37 6.49
CA ASP A 37 11.25 -5.64 7.09
C ASP A 37 11.33 -5.54 8.62
N MET A 38 11.85 -4.42 9.13
CA MET A 38 11.93 -4.17 10.58
C MET A 38 10.54 -4.11 11.22
N ILE A 39 9.59 -3.43 10.58
CA ILE A 39 8.21 -3.32 11.07
C ILE A 39 7.52 -4.69 11.04
N GLN A 40 7.68 -5.45 9.96
CA GLN A 40 7.07 -6.77 9.81
C GLN A 40 7.63 -7.82 10.80
N GLN A 41 8.85 -7.62 11.29
CA GLN A 41 9.43 -8.45 12.33
C GLN A 41 8.91 -8.12 13.74
N ASP A 42 8.18 -7.02 13.91
CA ASP A 42 7.50 -6.65 15.15
C ASP A 42 5.97 -6.86 15.01
N PRO A 43 5.43 -7.97 15.54
CA PRO A 43 3.99 -8.26 15.44
C PRO A 43 3.11 -7.23 16.15
N MET A 44 3.60 -6.61 17.22
CA MET A 44 2.83 -5.63 17.98
C MET A 44 2.69 -4.34 17.16
N MET A 45 3.80 -3.88 16.58
CA MET A 45 3.81 -2.71 15.70
C MET A 45 3.00 -2.96 14.43
N THR A 46 3.13 -4.14 13.82
CA THR A 46 2.36 -4.54 12.64
C THR A 46 0.85 -4.49 12.91
N ASN A 47 0.40 -5.05 14.03
CA ASN A 47 -1.02 -5.03 14.40
C ASN A 47 -1.52 -3.61 14.66
N GLN A 48 -0.73 -2.79 15.38
CA GLN A 48 -1.09 -1.40 15.63
C GLN A 48 -1.24 -0.61 14.32
N ILE A 49 -0.30 -0.77 13.39
CA ILE A 49 -0.37 -0.11 12.08
C ILE A 49 -1.63 -0.51 11.33
N MET A 50 -2.01 -1.80 11.37
CA MET A 50 -3.23 -2.23 10.72
C MET A 50 -4.49 -1.68 11.39
N ASP A 51 -4.55 -1.68 12.71
CA ASP A 51 -5.69 -1.14 13.45
C ASP A 51 -5.86 0.36 13.17
N ASP A 52 -4.74 1.10 13.16
CA ASP A 52 -4.72 2.53 12.84
C ASP A 52 -5.11 2.78 11.38
N PHE A 53 -4.63 1.98 10.44
CA PHE A 53 -4.99 2.09 9.03
C PHE A 53 -6.48 1.83 8.81
N ASN A 54 -7.00 0.75 9.39
CA ASN A 54 -8.41 0.37 9.27
C ASN A 54 -9.34 1.42 9.89
N THR A 55 -8.91 2.04 10.98
CA THR A 55 -9.71 3.05 11.71
C THR A 55 -9.62 4.44 11.07
N ASN A 56 -8.43 4.86 10.64
CA ASN A 56 -8.15 6.27 10.35
C ASN A 56 -7.81 6.57 8.89
N ALA A 57 -7.42 5.58 8.08
CA ALA A 57 -7.17 5.83 6.66
C ALA A 57 -8.50 6.15 5.96
N ASP A 58 -8.46 7.19 5.11
CA ASP A 58 -9.62 7.58 4.31
C ASP A 58 -9.95 6.55 3.23
N ASP A 59 -11.17 6.62 2.70
CA ASP A 59 -11.66 5.69 1.69
C ASP A 59 -10.83 5.73 0.41
N GLN A 60 -10.16 6.84 0.09
CA GLN A 60 -9.30 6.92 -1.10
C GLN A 60 -7.99 6.15 -0.90
N THR A 61 -7.37 6.28 0.28
CA THR A 61 -6.18 5.54 0.67
C THR A 61 -6.48 4.04 0.78
N LYS A 62 -7.67 3.70 1.27
CA LYS A 62 -8.17 2.32 1.25
C LYS A 62 -8.46 1.83 -0.17
N LYS A 63 -8.93 2.71 -1.07
CA LYS A 63 -9.11 2.39 -2.51
C LYS A 63 -7.82 2.30 -3.30
N ILE A 64 -6.72 2.89 -2.85
CA ILE A 64 -5.39 2.55 -3.40
C ILE A 64 -5.20 1.04 -3.30
N ILE A 65 -5.84 0.31 -2.37
CA ILE A 65 -5.81 -1.16 -2.31
C ILE A 65 -6.79 -1.82 -3.30
N GLU A 66 -7.91 -1.17 -3.63
CA GLU A 66 -8.99 -1.73 -4.47
C GLU A 66 -8.77 -1.52 -5.99
N GLU A 67 -8.06 -0.49 -6.45
CA GLU A 67 -7.86 -0.20 -7.89
C GLU A 67 -6.87 -1.13 -8.63
N TRP A 68 -6.53 -2.29 -8.04
CA TRP A 68 -5.62 -3.28 -8.64
C TRP A 68 -6.33 -4.39 -9.43
N GLU A 69 -7.66 -4.37 -9.53
CA GLU A 69 -8.41 -5.35 -10.34
C GLU A 69 -8.45 -4.98 -11.83
N ASP A 70 -7.42 -5.41 -12.54
CA ASP A 70 -7.44 -6.39 -13.65
C ASP A 70 -6.29 -6.07 -14.61
N PRO A 71 -5.45 -7.04 -15.00
CA PRO A 71 -4.55 -6.84 -16.12
C PRO A 71 -5.38 -6.40 -17.35
N PRO A 72 -4.87 -5.47 -18.17
CA PRO A 72 -5.59 -5.01 -19.35
C PRO A 72 -6.07 -6.23 -20.16
N PRO A 73 -7.32 -6.24 -20.66
CA PRO A 73 -7.86 -7.39 -21.37
C PRO A 73 -6.88 -7.79 -22.47
N ASP A 74 -6.56 -9.08 -22.54
CA ASP A 74 -5.66 -9.61 -23.56
C ASP A 74 -6.07 -9.03 -24.92
N PRO A 75 -5.12 -8.51 -25.73
CA PRO A 75 -5.45 -7.96 -27.02
C PRO A 75 -6.21 -9.04 -27.81
N ILE A 76 -7.38 -8.68 -28.34
CA ILE A 76 -8.10 -9.56 -29.26
C ILE A 76 -7.16 -9.78 -30.45
N LEU A 77 -6.53 -10.95 -30.50
CA LEU A 77 -5.83 -11.41 -31.70
C LEU A 77 -6.93 -11.75 -32.71
N ASP A 78 -7.04 -10.91 -33.75
CA ASP A 78 -7.91 -11.13 -34.92
C ASP A 78 -7.79 -12.56 -35.48
#